data_AF-A0A0G0CGQ1-F1
#
_entry.id   AF-A0A0G0CGQ1-F1
#
_cell.length_a   1.000
_cell.length_b   1.000
_cell.length_c   1.000
_cell.angle_alpha   90.00
_cell.angle_beta   90.00
_cell.angle_gamma   90.00
#
_symmetry.space_group_name_H-M   'P 1'
#
loop_
_entity.id
_entity.type
_entity.pdbx_description
1 polymer ?
#
loop_
_entity_poly.entity_id
_entity_poly.type
_entity_poly.pdbx_seq_one_letter_code
_entity_poly.pdbx_strand_id
1 'polypeptide(L)'
;VKINFLILPLFSVAKVVKWEDGRFYFFEEERVKFREELQKIKTPNDGKGLTPEILYYSILVQLSSQSFHEIEKLDKMILSPEEKEKRLKEFANTIEERLKKIIEDSGGRFVEYRKSKGDSFVVTWKLGNQTVKSQVKGDTFAVISAGFCLDGDDKRHTMNSIVRLAKDFKEVIEFVTSY
;
A
#
# COMPACT_ATOMS: atom_id res chain seq x y z
N VAL A 1 7.09 -10.86 -41.10
CA VAL A 1 6.30 -9.83 -40.38
C VAL A 1 6.59 -8.49 -41.03
N LYS A 2 5.60 -7.83 -41.64
CA LYS A 2 5.77 -6.45 -42.18
C LYS A 2 5.57 -5.48 -41.02
N ILE A 3 6.60 -4.73 -40.67
CA ILE A 3 6.53 -3.66 -39.67
C ILE A 3 6.51 -2.35 -40.47
N ASN A 4 5.40 -1.61 -40.40
CA ASN A 4 5.28 -0.31 -41.06
C ASN A 4 5.87 0.77 -40.16
N PHE A 5 7.03 1.29 -40.54
CA PHE A 5 7.68 2.43 -39.88
C PHE A 5 7.27 3.72 -40.59
N LEU A 6 6.11 4.27 -40.26
CA LEU A 6 5.56 5.46 -40.95
C LEU A 6 6.21 6.79 -40.52
N ILE A 7 7.04 6.81 -39.47
CA ILE A 7 7.49 8.05 -38.81
C ILE A 7 9.02 8.10 -38.62
N LEU A 8 9.75 7.05 -38.98
CA LEU A 8 11.19 6.98 -38.76
C LEU A 8 12.00 7.42 -40.00
N PRO A 9 13.08 8.21 -39.82
CA PRO A 9 14.00 8.50 -40.90
C PRO A 9 14.68 7.21 -41.40
N LEU A 10 15.06 7.19 -42.67
CA LEU A 10 15.80 6.08 -43.27
C LEU A 10 17.05 5.78 -42.42
N PHE A 11 17.24 4.50 -42.07
CA PHE A 11 18.37 3.96 -41.28
C PHE A 11 18.37 4.19 -39.76
N SER A 12 17.28 4.65 -39.15
CA SER A 12 17.19 4.71 -37.68
C SER A 12 17.01 3.35 -37.01
N VAL A 13 17.69 3.12 -35.87
CA VAL A 13 17.53 1.91 -35.06
C VAL A 13 16.24 2.00 -34.23
N ALA A 14 15.25 1.19 -34.58
CA ALA A 14 13.99 1.09 -33.86
C ALA A 14 14.09 0.05 -32.73
N LYS A 15 13.76 0.44 -31.49
CA LYS A 15 13.53 -0.52 -30.40
C LYS A 15 12.12 -1.08 -30.51
N VAL A 16 11.98 -2.40 -30.42
CA VAL A 16 10.73 -3.12 -30.62
C VAL A 16 10.47 -4.03 -29.42
N VAL A 17 9.26 -4.02 -28.90
CA VAL A 17 8.84 -4.86 -27.77
C VAL A 17 7.84 -5.90 -28.27
N LYS A 18 8.03 -7.15 -27.87
CA LYS A 18 7.07 -8.23 -28.11
C LYS A 18 5.99 -8.17 -27.03
N TRP A 19 4.73 -8.05 -27.45
CA TRP A 19 3.59 -7.97 -26.56
C TRP A 19 2.95 -9.35 -26.32
N GLU A 20 2.03 -9.45 -25.36
CA GLU A 20 1.40 -10.71 -24.93
C GLU A 20 0.62 -11.41 -26.06
N ASP A 21 0.16 -10.64 -27.05
CA ASP A 21 -0.53 -11.14 -28.24
C ASP A 21 0.42 -11.74 -29.30
N GLY A 22 1.73 -11.79 -29.00
CA GLY A 22 2.77 -12.29 -29.88
C GLY A 22 3.18 -11.31 -30.99
N ARG A 23 2.62 -10.10 -31.04
CA ARG A 23 2.96 -9.07 -32.02
C ARG A 23 4.08 -8.18 -31.52
N PHE A 24 4.76 -7.54 -32.48
CA PHE A 24 5.89 -6.66 -32.24
C PHE A 24 5.44 -5.20 -32.41
N TYR A 25 5.60 -4.40 -31.35
CA TYR A 25 5.23 -3.00 -31.32
C TYR A 25 6.48 -2.12 -31.22
N PHE A 26 6.48 -1.03 -31.98
CA PHE A 26 7.53 -0.02 -31.96
C PHE A 26 7.43 0.83 -30.68
N PHE A 27 8.55 0.98 -29.96
CA PHE A 27 8.65 1.80 -28.75
C PHE A 27 9.63 2.95 -28.99
N GLU A 28 9.14 4.19 -28.90
CA GLU A 28 9.93 5.40 -29.09
C GLU A 28 10.25 6.04 -27.73
N GLU A 29 11.53 5.97 -27.33
CA GLU A 29 12.02 6.56 -26.06
C GLU A 29 11.92 8.10 -26.02
N GLU A 30 11.86 8.77 -27.17
CA GLU A 30 11.89 10.24 -27.25
C GLU A 30 10.63 10.94 -26.74
N ARG A 31 9.50 10.23 -26.55
CA ARG A 31 8.29 10.82 -25.94
C ARG A 31 8.55 11.40 -24.54
N VAL A 32 9.56 10.91 -23.83
CA VAL A 32 9.94 11.43 -22.51
C VAL A 32 10.51 12.85 -22.61
N LYS A 33 11.15 13.25 -23.73
CA LYS A 33 11.76 14.57 -23.90
C LYS A 33 10.75 15.71 -23.99
N PHE A 34 9.51 15.43 -24.42
CA PHE A 34 8.47 16.44 -24.61
C PHE A 34 7.51 16.56 -23.42
N ARG A 35 7.81 15.94 -22.26
CA ARG A 35 6.94 15.94 -21.08
C ARG A 35 6.51 17.35 -20.66
N GLU A 36 7.47 18.28 -20.56
CA GLU A 36 7.19 19.66 -20.15
C GLU A 36 6.39 20.43 -21.20
N GLU A 37 6.60 20.13 -22.48
CA GLU A 37 5.90 20.79 -23.59
C GLU A 37 4.45 20.29 -23.69
N LEU A 38 4.24 18.97 -23.58
CA LEU A 38 2.91 18.35 -23.58
C LEU A 38 2.04 18.85 -22.42
N GLN A 39 2.63 19.07 -21.24
CA GLN A 39 1.92 19.65 -20.09
C GLN A 39 1.51 21.11 -20.30
N LYS A 40 2.19 21.85 -21.19
CA LYS A 40 1.86 23.26 -21.54
C LYS A 40 0.78 23.37 -22.61
N ILE A 41 0.49 22.30 -23.36
CA ILE A 41 -0.53 22.32 -24.43
C ILE A 41 -1.93 22.41 -23.80
N LYS A 42 -2.59 23.56 -23.97
CA LYS A 42 -4.02 23.70 -23.68
C LYS A 42 -4.81 22.98 -24.77
N THR A 43 -5.47 21.89 -24.41
CA THR A 43 -6.38 21.21 -25.31
C THR A 43 -7.73 21.94 -25.35
N PRO A 44 -8.37 22.06 -26.53
CA PRO A 44 -9.67 22.69 -26.66
C PRO A 44 -10.73 21.87 -25.93
N ASN A 45 -11.48 22.50 -25.02
CA ASN A 45 -12.45 21.82 -24.15
C ASN A 45 -13.73 21.35 -24.86
N ASP A 46 -14.08 21.95 -26.01
CA ASP A 46 -15.46 21.85 -26.52
C ASP A 46 -15.61 21.07 -27.83
N GLY A 47 -14.53 20.59 -28.46
CA GLY A 47 -14.58 19.75 -29.67
C GLY A 47 -15.26 20.35 -30.91
N LYS A 48 -15.85 21.55 -30.81
CA LYS A 48 -16.63 22.19 -31.86
C LYS A 48 -15.71 22.64 -33.01
N GLY A 49 -16.00 22.15 -34.21
CA GLY A 49 -15.29 22.54 -35.44
C GLY A 49 -13.95 21.83 -35.67
N LEU A 50 -13.61 20.81 -34.86
CA LEU A 50 -12.40 20.01 -35.06
C LEU A 50 -12.71 18.81 -35.96
N THR A 51 -11.78 18.46 -36.84
CA THR A 51 -11.89 17.20 -37.60
C THR A 51 -11.69 16.00 -36.66
N PRO A 52 -12.22 14.82 -37.00
CA PRO A 52 -12.06 13.61 -36.19
C PRO A 52 -10.60 13.29 -35.86
N GLU A 53 -9.67 13.59 -36.77
CA GLU A 53 -8.24 13.34 -36.61
C GLU A 53 -7.61 14.27 -35.57
N ILE A 54 -8.00 15.55 -35.57
CA ILE A 54 -7.52 16.53 -34.59
C ILE A 54 -8.13 16.23 -33.21
N LEU A 55 -9.41 15.85 -33.17
CA LEU A 55 -10.06 15.41 -31.94
C LEU A 55 -9.34 14.19 -31.36
N TYR A 56 -9.05 13.18 -32.18
CA TYR A 56 -8.30 12.00 -31.77
C TYR A 56 -6.93 12.36 -31.20
N TYR A 57 -6.18 13.23 -31.89
CA TYR A 57 -4.89 13.69 -31.40
C TYR A 57 -5.01 14.42 -30.05
N SER A 58 -6.02 15.27 -29.88
CA SER A 58 -6.25 16.01 -28.64
C SER A 58 -6.51 15.08 -27.44
N ILE A 59 -7.25 14.00 -27.66
CA ILE A 59 -7.53 12.97 -26.65
C ILE A 59 -6.24 12.24 -26.26
N LEU A 60 -5.41 11.87 -27.25
CA LEU A 60 -4.12 11.22 -26.99
C LEU A 60 -3.19 12.10 -26.15
N VAL A 61 -3.15 13.40 -26.44
CA VAL A 61 -2.36 14.37 -25.67
C VAL A 61 -2.87 14.47 -24.23
N GLN A 62 -4.19 14.55 -24.01
CA GLN A 62 -4.78 14.57 -22.66
C GLN A 62 -4.44 13.32 -21.85
N LEU A 63 -4.60 12.13 -22.45
CA LEU A 63 -4.27 10.86 -21.81
C LEU A 63 -2.78 10.79 -21.43
N SER A 64 -1.89 11.26 -22.31
CA SER A 64 -0.46 11.32 -22.01
C SER A 64 -0.15 12.27 -20.85
N SER A 65 -0.79 13.43 -20.79
CA SER A 65 -0.59 14.41 -19.71
C SER A 65 -1.07 13.86 -18.36
N GLN A 66 -2.21 13.18 -18.34
CA GLN A 66 -2.73 12.50 -17.16
C GLN A 66 -1.78 11.40 -16.66
N SER A 67 -1.27 10.55 -17.55
CA SER A 67 -0.35 9.48 -17.13
C SER A 67 0.93 10.04 -16.50
N PHE A 68 1.48 11.14 -17.04
CA PHE A 68 2.64 11.81 -16.44
C PHE A 68 2.35 12.40 -15.05
N HIS A 69 1.14 12.89 -14.81
CA HIS A 69 0.76 13.43 -13.51
C HIS A 69 0.61 12.32 -12.47
N GLU A 70 0.02 11.18 -12.84
CA GLU A 70 -0.08 10.02 -11.96
C GLU A 70 1.30 9.41 -11.64
N ILE A 71 2.20 9.34 -12.62
CA ILE A 71 3.59 8.94 -12.37
C ILE A 71 4.26 9.89 -11.37
N GLU A 72 4.05 11.20 -11.49
CA GLU A 72 4.60 12.17 -10.53
C GLU A 72 4.03 12.01 -9.12
N LYS A 73 2.73 11.71 -9.00
CA LYS A 73 2.12 11.39 -7.69
C LYS A 73 2.73 10.12 -7.10
N LEU A 74 2.90 9.08 -7.93
CA LEU A 74 3.54 7.84 -7.50
C LEU A 74 4.97 8.10 -7.04
N ASP A 75 5.76 8.88 -7.80
CA ASP A 75 7.13 9.26 -7.43
C ASP A 75 7.17 10.00 -6.08
N LYS A 76 6.19 10.88 -5.81
CA LYS A 76 6.04 11.54 -4.50
C LYS A 76 5.64 10.59 -3.38
N MET A 77 4.95 9.49 -3.69
CA MET A 77 4.58 8.43 -2.74
C MET A 77 5.69 7.39 -2.56
N ILE A 78 6.67 7.32 -3.48
CA ILE A 78 7.85 6.48 -3.31
C ILE A 78 8.62 7.03 -2.11
N LEU A 79 8.58 6.29 -1.01
CA LEU A 79 9.35 6.58 0.20
C LEU A 79 10.81 6.84 -0.16
N SER A 80 11.38 7.88 0.44
CA SER A 80 12.79 8.19 0.34
C SER A 80 13.62 6.95 0.71
N PRO A 81 14.78 6.71 0.07
CA PRO A 81 15.67 5.61 0.46
C PRO A 81 15.99 5.62 1.96
N GLU A 82 16.07 6.81 2.58
CA GLU A 82 16.27 6.97 4.03
C GLU A 82 15.06 6.49 4.86
N GLU A 83 13.84 6.72 4.39
CA GLU A 83 12.62 6.25 5.05
C GLU A 83 12.44 4.74 4.88
N LYS A 84 12.85 4.19 3.73
CA LYS A 84 12.93 2.75 3.50
C LYS A 84 13.93 2.11 4.46
N GLU A 85 15.11 2.70 4.63
CA GLU A 85 16.11 2.22 5.58
C GLU A 85 15.65 2.35 7.04
N LYS A 86 14.99 3.44 7.41
CA LYS A 86 14.36 3.58 8.73
C LYS A 86 13.34 2.47 8.96
N ARG A 87 12.45 2.22 7.99
CA ARG A 87 11.49 1.10 8.09
C ARG A 87 12.17 -0.25 8.16
N LEU A 88 13.23 -0.48 7.38
CA LEU A 88 14.00 -1.72 7.43
C LEU A 88 14.70 -1.91 8.78
N LYS A 89 15.25 -0.85 9.36
CA LYS A 89 15.80 -0.87 10.74
C LYS A 89 14.69 -1.13 11.76
N GLU A 90 13.51 -0.54 11.59
CA GLU A 90 12.32 -0.85 12.41
C GLU A 90 11.82 -2.30 12.24
N PHE A 91 12.01 -2.90 11.06
CA PHE A 91 11.72 -4.32 10.82
C PHE A 91 12.79 -5.26 11.40
N ALA A 92 14.04 -4.79 11.48
CA ALA A 92 15.15 -5.53 12.09
C ALA A 92 15.09 -5.57 13.63
N ASN A 93 14.25 -4.71 14.22
CA ASN A 93 13.97 -4.72 15.65
C ASN A 93 13.31 -6.06 16.07
N THR A 94 13.72 -6.57 17.22
CA THR A 94 13.34 -7.88 17.75
C THR A 94 11.81 -8.02 17.81
N ILE A 95 11.26 -9.25 17.71
CA ILE A 95 9.79 -9.51 17.81
C ILE A 95 9.17 -8.77 19.00
N GLU A 96 9.88 -8.70 20.13
CA GLU A 96 9.51 -7.96 21.32
C GLU A 96 9.33 -6.46 21.06
N GLU A 97 10.30 -5.81 20.40
CA GLU A 97 10.26 -4.38 20.09
C GLU A 97 9.13 -4.06 19.11
N ARG A 98 8.85 -4.96 18.16
CA ARG A 98 7.71 -4.85 17.24
C ARG A 98 6.39 -4.90 18.00
N LEU A 99 6.23 -5.87 18.90
CA LEU A 99 5.02 -5.98 19.73
C LEU A 99 4.86 -4.76 20.64
N LYS A 100 5.94 -4.33 21.28
CA LYS A 100 5.96 -3.14 22.14
C LYS A 100 5.50 -1.90 21.37
N LYS A 101 6.12 -1.62 20.21
CA LYS A 101 5.77 -0.47 19.37
C LYS A 101 4.32 -0.52 18.92
N ILE A 102 3.84 -1.66 18.42
CA ILE A 102 2.44 -1.83 17.96
C ILE A 102 1.44 -1.50 19.08
N ILE A 103 1.70 -1.99 20.30
CA ILE A 103 0.80 -1.83 21.44
C ILE A 103 0.85 -0.38 21.96
N GLU A 104 2.04 0.21 22.07
CA GLU A 104 2.24 1.59 22.52
C GLU A 104 1.65 2.61 21.53
N ASP A 105 1.87 2.43 20.22
CA ASP A 105 1.29 3.27 19.16
C ASP A 105 -0.25 3.20 19.15
N SER A 106 -0.81 2.06 19.58
CA SER A 106 -2.25 1.86 19.71
C SER A 106 -2.81 2.41 21.03
N GLY A 107 -1.94 2.88 21.94
CA GLY A 107 -2.27 3.46 23.24
C GLY A 107 -2.48 2.44 24.36
N GLY A 108 -1.99 1.22 24.21
CA GLY A 108 -1.82 0.26 25.29
C GLY A 108 -0.41 0.32 25.89
N ARG A 109 -0.15 -0.47 26.92
CA ARG A 109 1.18 -0.64 27.53
C ARG A 109 1.60 -2.10 27.47
N PHE A 110 2.72 -2.38 26.80
CA PHE A 110 3.29 -3.73 26.75
C PHE A 110 3.83 -4.17 28.12
N VAL A 111 3.62 -5.45 28.47
CA VAL A 111 4.12 -6.02 29.74
C VAL A 111 5.11 -7.15 29.48
N GLU A 112 4.68 -8.21 28.81
CA GLU A 112 5.52 -9.36 28.47
C GLU A 112 4.95 -10.08 27.25
N TYR A 113 5.78 -10.89 26.60
CA TYR A 113 5.34 -11.88 25.62
C TYR A 113 5.93 -13.24 25.98
N ARG A 114 5.19 -14.31 25.69
CA ARG A 114 5.64 -15.69 25.86
C ARG A 114 5.35 -16.47 24.58
N LYS A 115 6.31 -17.28 24.16
CA LYS A 115 6.10 -18.21 23.05
C LYS A 115 5.13 -19.30 23.49
N SER A 116 4.06 -19.51 22.72
CA SER A 116 3.11 -20.59 22.90
C SER A 116 3.49 -21.79 22.03
N LYS A 117 2.70 -22.87 22.05
CA LYS A 117 2.91 -24.00 21.14
C LYS A 117 2.77 -23.54 19.69
N GLY A 118 3.73 -23.94 18.84
CA GLY A 118 3.78 -23.58 17.42
C GLY A 118 4.38 -22.19 17.16
N ASP A 119 3.92 -21.55 16.08
CA ASP A 119 4.36 -20.20 15.66
C ASP A 119 3.41 -19.10 16.19
N SER A 120 3.08 -19.18 17.48
CA SER A 120 2.20 -18.21 18.15
C SER A 120 2.80 -17.69 19.44
N PHE A 121 2.46 -16.45 19.77
CA PHE A 121 2.88 -15.76 20.99
C PHE A 121 1.66 -15.38 21.81
N VAL A 122 1.74 -15.56 23.13
CA VAL A 122 0.82 -14.95 24.08
C VAL A 122 1.43 -13.62 24.50
N VAL A 123 0.70 -12.55 24.29
CA VAL A 123 1.12 -11.18 24.56
C VAL A 123 0.28 -10.64 25.71
N THR A 124 0.93 -10.24 26.79
CA THR A 124 0.30 -9.59 27.93
C THR A 124 0.50 -8.08 27.80
N TRP A 125 -0.60 -7.34 27.83
CA TRP A 125 -0.59 -5.89 27.70
C TRP A 125 -1.65 -5.26 28.58
N LYS A 126 -1.54 -3.95 28.81
CA LYS A 126 -2.43 -3.19 29.67
C LYS A 126 -3.11 -2.07 28.90
N LEU A 127 -4.34 -1.77 29.31
CA LEU A 127 -5.08 -0.59 28.89
C LEU A 127 -5.69 0.05 30.13
N GLY A 128 -5.13 1.19 30.56
CA GLY A 128 -5.43 1.74 31.89
C GLY A 128 -5.08 0.74 33.00
N ASN A 129 -6.08 0.35 33.80
CA ASN A 129 -5.92 -0.62 34.89
C ASN A 129 -6.21 -2.08 34.47
N GLN A 130 -6.66 -2.32 33.25
CA GLN A 130 -6.98 -3.66 32.78
C GLN A 130 -5.74 -4.34 32.20
N THR A 131 -5.55 -5.62 32.52
CA THR A 131 -4.50 -6.46 31.95
C THR A 131 -5.15 -7.50 31.06
N VAL A 132 -4.79 -7.51 29.78
CA VAL A 132 -5.36 -8.40 28.77
C VAL A 132 -4.26 -9.32 28.24
N LYS A 133 -4.62 -10.59 27.99
CA LYS A 133 -3.73 -11.58 27.38
C LYS A 133 -4.31 -12.00 26.04
N SER A 134 -3.61 -11.66 24.97
CA SER A 134 -4.03 -11.98 23.60
C SER A 134 -3.05 -12.96 22.98
N GLN A 135 -3.55 -13.90 22.18
CA GLN A 135 -2.72 -14.83 21.43
C GLN A 135 -2.64 -14.37 19.97
N VAL A 136 -1.41 -14.25 19.44
CA VAL A 136 -1.15 -13.75 18.08
C VAL A 136 -0.22 -14.68 17.32
N LYS A 137 -0.30 -14.66 15.98
CA LYS A 137 0.66 -15.32 15.09
C LYS A 137 1.97 -14.54 15.02
N GLY A 138 3.09 -15.26 14.89
CA GLY A 138 4.42 -14.67 14.95
C GLY A 138 4.84 -13.84 13.74
N ASP A 139 4.38 -14.21 12.56
CA ASP A 139 4.73 -13.59 11.29
C ASP A 139 3.94 -12.28 11.02
N THR A 140 2.64 -12.36 11.27
CA THR A 140 1.63 -11.39 10.83
C THR A 140 1.04 -10.59 11.99
N PHE A 141 1.25 -11.02 13.23
CA PHE A 141 0.56 -10.51 14.42
C PHE A 141 -0.97 -10.53 14.30
N ALA A 142 -1.49 -11.42 13.45
CA ALA A 142 -2.92 -11.71 13.36
C ALA A 142 -3.37 -12.39 14.65
N VAL A 143 -4.52 -11.99 15.17
CA VAL A 143 -5.02 -12.48 16.45
C VAL A 143 -5.66 -13.86 16.26
N ILE A 144 -5.27 -14.77 17.14
CA ILE A 144 -5.88 -16.10 17.28
C ILE A 144 -6.96 -16.04 18.36
N SER A 145 -6.70 -15.33 19.46
CA SER A 145 -7.65 -15.08 20.54
C SER A 145 -7.41 -13.70 21.16
N ALA A 146 -8.46 -12.89 21.28
CA ALA A 146 -8.36 -11.52 21.78
C ALA A 146 -8.09 -11.41 23.29
N GLY A 147 -8.54 -12.41 24.06
CA GLY A 147 -8.50 -12.38 25.53
C GLY A 147 -9.73 -11.73 26.18
N PHE A 148 -10.68 -11.28 25.38
CA PHE A 148 -12.01 -10.80 25.76
C PHE A 148 -13.01 -11.22 24.67
N CYS A 149 -14.31 -11.15 24.96
CA CYS A 149 -15.33 -11.65 24.04
C CYS A 149 -15.51 -10.69 22.86
N LEU A 150 -15.02 -11.07 21.68
CA LEU A 150 -15.50 -10.54 20.40
C LEU A 150 -16.29 -11.69 19.76
N ASP A 151 -17.57 -11.43 19.45
CA ASP A 151 -18.57 -12.39 18.95
C ASP A 151 -18.12 -13.16 17.68
N GLY A 152 -17.18 -14.11 17.84
CA GLY A 152 -16.57 -14.88 16.76
C GLY A 152 -15.59 -14.14 15.85
N ASP A 153 -15.44 -12.81 15.97
CA ASP A 153 -14.67 -11.99 15.01
C ASP A 153 -13.19 -11.75 15.37
N ASP A 154 -12.70 -12.39 16.44
CA ASP A 154 -11.30 -12.37 16.90
C ASP A 154 -10.27 -12.51 15.75
N LYS A 155 -10.54 -13.41 14.81
CA LYS A 155 -9.60 -13.79 13.73
C LYS A 155 -9.46 -12.74 12.62
N ARG A 156 -10.33 -11.74 12.58
CA ARG A 156 -10.28 -10.66 11.59
C ARG A 156 -9.42 -9.48 12.05
N HIS A 157 -8.90 -9.54 13.26
CA HIS A 157 -8.16 -8.45 13.86
C HIS A 157 -6.66 -8.74 13.96
N THR A 158 -5.89 -7.66 13.85
CA THR A 158 -4.47 -7.63 14.19
C THR A 158 -4.29 -7.05 15.59
N MET A 159 -3.10 -7.24 16.17
CA MET A 159 -2.77 -6.71 17.49
C MET A 159 -3.07 -5.20 17.63
N ASN A 160 -2.76 -4.41 16.60
CA ASN A 160 -3.04 -2.96 16.58
C ASN A 160 -4.55 -2.70 16.72
N SER A 161 -5.37 -3.35 15.88
CA SER A 161 -6.82 -3.17 15.92
C SER A 161 -7.45 -3.63 17.23
N ILE A 162 -6.96 -4.69 17.86
CA ILE A 162 -7.51 -5.18 19.14
C ILE A 162 -7.24 -4.20 20.28
N VAL A 163 -6.03 -3.63 20.33
CA VAL A 163 -5.70 -2.64 21.36
C VAL A 163 -6.59 -1.40 21.21
N ARG A 164 -6.94 -1.02 19.97
CA ARG A 164 -7.90 0.06 19.72
C ARG A 164 -9.33 -0.33 20.10
N LEU A 165 -9.79 -1.52 19.71
CA LEU A 165 -11.13 -2.01 20.05
C LEU A 165 -11.34 -2.12 21.56
N ALA A 166 -10.32 -2.51 22.31
CA ALA A 166 -10.41 -2.56 23.76
C ALA A 166 -10.61 -1.19 24.42
N LYS A 167 -10.29 -0.07 23.75
CA LYS A 167 -10.63 1.28 24.24
C LYS A 167 -12.13 1.55 24.15
N ASP A 168 -12.75 1.06 23.08
CA ASP A 168 -14.18 1.22 22.82
C ASP A 168 -15.00 0.23 23.66
N PHE A 169 -14.38 -0.89 24.05
CA PHE A 169 -14.94 -1.87 24.99
C PHE A 169 -14.89 -1.36 26.45
N LYS A 170 -15.62 -0.28 26.74
CA LYS A 170 -15.98 0.10 28.11
C LYS A 170 -17.35 -0.49 28.45
N GLU A 171 -17.42 -1.21 29.58
CA GLU A 171 -18.59 -1.89 30.19
C GLU A 171 -18.88 -3.28 29.60
N VAL A 172 -19.04 -4.40 30.33
CA VAL A 172 -19.44 -4.67 31.73
C VAL A 172 -18.64 -5.89 32.21
N ILE A 173 -17.91 -5.80 33.33
CA ILE A 173 -17.50 -6.99 34.09
C ILE A 173 -18.22 -6.91 35.43
N GLU A 174 -19.46 -7.41 35.47
CA GLU A 174 -20.02 -7.88 36.72
C GLU A 174 -19.18 -9.10 37.13
N PHE A 175 -18.55 -8.99 38.30
CA PHE A 175 -17.90 -10.12 38.95
C PHE A 175 -18.97 -11.17 39.26
N VAL A 176 -19.10 -12.21 38.43
CA VAL A 176 -19.74 -13.45 38.88
C VAL A 176 -18.76 -14.11 39.85
N THR A 177 -18.82 -13.68 41.09
CA THR A 177 -18.32 -14.44 42.23
C THR A 177 -19.40 -15.45 42.59
N SER A 178 -19.31 -16.65 42.03
CA SER A 178 -20.05 -17.81 42.52
C SER A 178 -19.44 -18.23 43.86
N TYR A 179 -20.18 -18.01 44.95
CA TYR A 179 -20.01 -18.66 46.24
C TYR A 179 -20.42 -20.13 46.19
#